data_AF-A0A4V6P573-F1
#
_entry.id   AF-A0A4V6P573-F1
#
_cell.length_a   1.000
_cell.length_b   1.000
_cell.length_c   1.000
_cell.angle_alpha   90.00
_cell.angle_beta   90.00
_cell.angle_gamma   90.00
#
_symmetry.space_group_name_H-M   'P 1'
#
loop_
_entity.id
_entity.type
_entity.pdbx_description
1 polymer ?
#
loop_
_entity_poly.entity_id
_entity_poly.type
_entity_poly.pdbx_seq_one_letter_code
_entity_poly.pdbx_strand_id
1 'polypeptide(L)'
;MNKEQFFSNELIASFLQDFDKGLMNLPISAREQHVLEIKSDLYENALSKESEGIPLATIPSQVIEEFLPPKELAQEIAGEYTDVIQDAQQSTNTFIKYYSGLSIGPLGALSVPIVLGFINFSANLPFLLAFIASNIWFIFRENHWNIDLLKYFKTIIFINSRLLIALPFSFFAIRIMITKQFDMFSFYYLIGYVLVSSLYIVLLKQLYKKNKQYQHINAF
;
A
#
# COMPACT_ATOMS: atom_id res chain seq x y z
N MET A 1 -21.28 26.46 -23.75
CA MET A 1 -21.36 26.35 -22.28
C MET A 1 -19.95 26.41 -21.71
N ASN A 2 -19.76 27.01 -20.53
CA ASN A 2 -18.45 27.01 -19.87
C ASN A 2 -18.21 25.68 -19.13
N LYS A 3 -17.07 25.04 -19.41
CA LYS A 3 -16.68 23.75 -18.81
C LYS A 3 -16.61 23.78 -17.29
N GLU A 4 -15.98 24.80 -16.71
CA GLU A 4 -15.84 24.93 -15.26
C GLU A 4 -17.20 25.13 -14.59
N GLN A 5 -18.08 25.92 -15.22
CA GLN A 5 -19.43 26.16 -14.71
C GLN A 5 -20.28 24.89 -14.69
N PHE A 6 -20.15 24.02 -15.71
CA PHE A 6 -20.88 22.75 -15.78
C PHE A 6 -20.43 21.78 -14.68
N PHE A 7 -19.12 21.56 -14.52
CA PHE A 7 -18.60 20.65 -13.50
C PHE A 7 -18.69 21.19 -12.07
N SER A 8 -18.89 22.49 -11.90
CA SER A 8 -19.18 23.10 -10.59
C SER A 8 -20.64 22.90 -10.16
N ASN A 9 -21.51 22.36 -11.02
CA ASN A 9 -22.87 22.02 -10.65
C ASN A 9 -22.91 20.88 -9.61
N GLU A 10 -23.69 21.06 -8.56
CA GLU A 10 -23.76 20.12 -7.42
C GLU A 10 -24.15 18.69 -7.84
N LEU A 11 -25.06 18.54 -8.81
CA LEU A 11 -25.50 17.22 -9.28
C LEU A 11 -24.38 16.49 -10.01
N ILE A 12 -23.67 17.19 -10.90
CA ILE A 12 -22.55 16.63 -11.68
C ILE A 12 -21.37 16.31 -10.75
N ALA A 13 -21.06 17.21 -9.82
CA ALA A 13 -20.01 17.00 -8.83
C ALA A 13 -20.32 15.78 -7.95
N SER A 14 -21.55 15.67 -7.43
CA SER A 14 -21.98 14.53 -6.62
C SER A 14 -21.96 13.22 -7.41
N PHE A 15 -22.41 13.23 -8.67
CA PHE A 15 -22.38 12.05 -9.53
C PHE A 15 -20.95 11.54 -9.73
N LEU A 16 -20.03 12.43 -10.10
CA LEU A 16 -18.63 12.09 -10.33
C LEU A 16 -17.92 11.61 -9.05
N GLN A 17 -18.25 12.18 -7.91
CA GLN A 17 -17.72 11.78 -6.62
C GLN A 17 -18.20 10.37 -6.22
N ASP A 18 -19.49 10.09 -6.38
CA ASP A 18 -20.04 8.76 -6.11
C ASP A 18 -19.50 7.70 -7.09
N PHE A 19 -19.27 8.09 -8.35
CA PHE A 19 -18.67 7.23 -9.37
C PHE A 19 -17.21 6.90 -9.04
N ASP A 20 -16.37 7.91 -8.76
CA ASP A 20 -14.95 7.71 -8.39
C ASP A 20 -14.81 6.82 -7.14
N LYS A 21 -15.72 6.99 -6.18
CA LYS A 21 -15.80 6.14 -4.99
C LYS A 21 -16.14 4.68 -5.32
N GLY A 22 -16.99 4.44 -6.32
CA GLY A 22 -17.31 3.10 -6.81
C GLY A 22 -16.11 2.40 -7.47
N LEU A 23 -15.21 3.16 -8.08
CA LEU A 23 -14.00 2.67 -8.76
C LEU A 23 -12.79 2.47 -7.85
N MET A 24 -12.95 2.59 -6.53
CA MET A 24 -11.87 2.50 -5.55
C MET A 24 -11.08 1.19 -5.52
N ASN A 25 -11.62 0.14 -6.13
CA ASN A 25 -10.96 -1.16 -6.26
C ASN A 25 -10.06 -1.25 -7.50
N LEU A 26 -10.13 -0.29 -8.43
CA LEU A 26 -9.29 -0.24 -9.62
C LEU A 26 -7.90 0.33 -9.32
N PRO A 27 -6.88 -0.03 -10.14
CA PRO A 27 -5.61 0.68 -10.16
C PRO A 27 -5.81 2.18 -10.37
N ILE A 28 -4.98 3.02 -9.74
CA ILE A 28 -5.12 4.48 -9.77
C ILE A 28 -5.15 5.01 -11.21
N SER A 29 -4.25 4.51 -12.08
CA SER A 29 -4.18 4.90 -13.48
C SER A 29 -5.46 4.56 -14.26
N ALA A 30 -6.01 3.37 -14.05
CA ALA A 30 -7.27 2.95 -14.68
C ALA A 30 -8.44 3.79 -14.19
N ARG A 31 -8.51 4.05 -12.88
CA ARG A 31 -9.55 4.89 -12.28
C ARG A 31 -9.49 6.33 -12.81
N GLU A 32 -8.31 6.93 -12.85
CA GLU A 32 -8.12 8.28 -13.38
C GLU A 32 -8.52 8.37 -14.85
N GLN A 33 -8.19 7.36 -15.65
CA GLN A 33 -8.61 7.26 -17.04
C GLN A 33 -10.14 7.20 -17.16
N HIS A 34 -10.81 6.29 -16.45
CA HIS A 34 -12.27 6.14 -16.48
C HIS A 34 -13.01 7.40 -16.01
N VAL A 35 -12.50 8.08 -14.97
CA VAL A 35 -13.06 9.36 -14.51
C VAL A 35 -12.89 10.45 -15.57
N LEU A 36 -11.79 10.45 -16.32
CA LEU A 36 -11.58 11.41 -17.42
C LEU A 36 -12.49 11.12 -18.62
N GLU A 37 -12.68 9.84 -18.97
CA GLU A 37 -13.59 9.40 -20.03
C GLU A 37 -15.02 9.82 -19.72
N ILE A 38 -15.55 9.46 -18.53
CA ILE A 38 -16.90 9.87 -18.12
C ILE A 38 -17.05 11.40 -18.03
N LYS A 39 -16.03 12.13 -17.58
CA LYS A 39 -16.05 13.60 -17.63
C LYS A 39 -16.14 14.11 -19.07
N SER A 40 -15.41 13.52 -20.00
CA SER A 40 -15.48 13.89 -21.41
C SER A 40 -16.89 13.68 -21.95
N ASP A 41 -17.46 12.49 -21.74
CA ASP A 41 -18.76 12.10 -22.26
C ASP A 41 -19.89 12.97 -21.69
N LEU A 42 -19.87 13.24 -20.38
CA LEU A 42 -20.83 14.15 -19.74
C LEU A 42 -20.78 15.55 -20.37
N TYR A 43 -19.59 16.06 -20.66
CA TYR A 43 -19.42 17.39 -21.22
C TYR A 43 -19.80 17.45 -22.71
N GLU A 44 -19.44 16.44 -23.49
CA GLU A 44 -19.84 16.32 -24.89
C GLU A 44 -21.36 16.24 -25.03
N ASN A 45 -22.00 15.42 -24.19
CA ASN A 45 -23.46 15.32 -24.16
C ASN A 45 -24.10 16.66 -23.79
N ALA A 46 -23.56 17.35 -22.78
CA ALA A 46 -24.04 18.67 -22.39
C ALA A 46 -23.91 19.74 -23.50
N LEU A 47 -22.83 19.70 -24.30
CA LEU A 47 -22.67 20.57 -25.46
C LEU A 47 -23.69 20.24 -26.57
N SER A 48 -23.99 18.95 -26.79
CA SER A 48 -25.04 18.55 -27.72
C SER A 48 -26.40 19.11 -27.31
N LYS A 49 -26.78 18.97 -26.03
CA LYS A 49 -28.05 19.51 -25.49
C LYS A 49 -28.12 21.03 -25.60
N GLU A 50 -27.02 21.73 -25.36
CA GLU A 50 -26.96 23.19 -25.58
C GLU A 50 -27.19 23.54 -27.05
N SER A 51 -26.58 22.79 -27.99
CA SER A 51 -26.78 22.98 -29.43
C SER A 51 -28.22 22.71 -29.89
N GLU A 52 -28.93 21.82 -29.20
CA GLU A 52 -30.35 21.52 -29.40
C GLU A 52 -31.28 22.60 -28.82
N GLY A 53 -30.72 23.63 -28.17
CA GLY A 53 -31.46 24.74 -27.60
C GLY A 53 -32.08 24.47 -26.22
N ILE A 54 -31.62 23.43 -25.53
CA ILE A 54 -32.10 23.10 -24.17
C ILE A 54 -31.64 24.18 -23.18
N PRO A 55 -32.51 24.63 -22.25
CA PRO A 55 -32.11 25.59 -21.22
C PRO A 55 -30.94 25.08 -20.37
N LEU A 56 -29.90 25.91 -20.21
CA LEU A 56 -28.68 25.57 -19.47
C LEU A 56 -28.94 25.05 -18.03
N ALA A 57 -30.01 25.51 -17.38
CA ALA A 57 -30.37 25.09 -16.03
C ALA A 57 -30.81 23.62 -15.91
N THR A 58 -31.36 23.03 -16.99
CA THR A 58 -31.89 21.67 -17.00
C THR A 58 -30.92 20.65 -17.62
N ILE A 59 -29.86 21.13 -18.30
CA ILE A 59 -28.86 20.27 -18.94
C ILE A 59 -28.19 19.32 -17.93
N PRO A 60 -27.72 19.75 -16.74
CA PRO A 60 -27.05 18.85 -15.80
C PRO A 60 -27.90 17.64 -15.37
N SER A 61 -29.20 17.83 -15.10
CA SER A 61 -30.10 16.73 -14.73
C SER A 61 -30.37 15.79 -15.89
N GLN A 62 -30.62 16.33 -17.09
CA GLN A 62 -30.90 15.50 -18.27
C GLN A 62 -29.68 14.69 -18.71
N VAL A 63 -28.49 15.28 -18.62
CA VAL A 63 -27.26 14.56 -18.95
C VAL A 63 -27.03 13.42 -17.97
N ILE A 64 -27.24 13.59 -16.66
CA ILE A 64 -27.05 12.51 -15.68
C ILE A 64 -28.09 11.39 -15.88
N GLU A 65 -29.34 11.73 -16.22
CA GLU A 65 -30.41 10.74 -16.46
C GLU A 65 -30.13 9.79 -17.64
N GLU A 66 -29.28 10.20 -18.59
CA GLU A 66 -28.85 9.35 -19.71
C GLU A 66 -27.74 8.36 -19.32
N PHE A 67 -27.11 8.54 -18.15
CA PHE A 67 -26.12 7.62 -17.63
C PHE A 67 -26.75 6.66 -16.63
N LEU A 68 -26.13 5.48 -16.50
CA LEU A 68 -26.42 4.60 -15.38
C LEU A 68 -26.14 5.32 -14.05
N PRO A 69 -26.86 4.96 -12.97
CA PRO A 69 -26.53 5.41 -11.63
C PRO A 69 -25.03 5.20 -11.35
N PRO A 70 -24.34 6.15 -10.67
CA PRO A 70 -22.89 6.16 -10.59
C PRO A 70 -22.31 4.88 -9.97
N LYS A 71 -23.06 4.22 -9.08
CA LYS A 71 -22.67 2.93 -8.48
C LYS A 71 -22.79 1.77 -9.46
N GLU A 72 -23.80 1.76 -10.31
CA GLU A 72 -24.03 0.71 -11.31
C GLU A 72 -23.01 0.85 -12.45
N LEU A 73 -22.77 2.09 -12.91
CA LEU A 73 -21.72 2.39 -13.88
C LEU A 73 -20.35 1.95 -13.39
N ALA A 74 -20.02 2.27 -12.12
CA ALA A 74 -18.77 1.83 -11.53
C ALA A 74 -18.69 0.30 -11.38
N GLN A 75 -19.81 -0.39 -11.17
CA GLN A 75 -19.86 -1.85 -11.10
C GLN A 75 -19.65 -2.50 -12.47
N GLU A 76 -20.23 -1.95 -13.53
CA GLU A 76 -20.03 -2.43 -14.91
C GLU A 76 -18.57 -2.32 -15.31
N ILE A 77 -17.96 -1.15 -15.11
CA ILE A 77 -16.54 -0.93 -15.35
C ILE A 77 -15.70 -1.83 -14.45
N ALA A 78 -15.96 -1.91 -13.15
CA ALA A 78 -15.21 -2.82 -12.28
C ALA A 78 -15.36 -4.31 -12.69
N GLY A 79 -16.51 -4.67 -13.26
CA GLY A 79 -16.81 -6.00 -13.80
C GLY A 79 -15.85 -6.41 -14.92
N GLU A 80 -15.51 -5.48 -15.82
CA GLU A 80 -14.56 -5.74 -16.92
C GLU A 80 -13.13 -6.00 -16.43
N TYR A 81 -12.80 -5.48 -15.25
CA TYR A 81 -11.47 -5.59 -14.66
C TYR A 81 -11.41 -6.68 -13.58
N THR A 82 -12.49 -7.42 -13.32
CA THR A 82 -12.56 -8.36 -12.18
C THR A 82 -11.41 -9.36 -12.19
N ASP A 83 -11.12 -9.97 -13.34
CA ASP A 83 -10.05 -10.97 -13.46
C ASP A 83 -8.66 -10.33 -13.28
N VAL A 84 -8.43 -9.16 -13.88
CA VAL A 84 -7.14 -8.44 -13.80
C VAL A 84 -6.88 -7.91 -12.38
N ILE A 85 -7.90 -7.37 -11.72
CA ILE A 85 -7.83 -6.91 -10.32
C ILE A 85 -7.59 -8.10 -9.41
N GLN A 86 -8.33 -9.21 -9.61
CA GLN A 86 -8.22 -10.39 -8.76
C GLN A 86 -6.83 -11.01 -8.86
N ASP A 87 -6.27 -11.13 -10.06
CA ASP A 87 -4.92 -11.63 -10.29
C ASP A 87 -3.85 -10.68 -9.72
N ALA A 88 -3.97 -9.36 -9.95
CA ALA A 88 -3.05 -8.37 -9.41
C ALA A 88 -3.07 -8.34 -7.87
N GLN A 89 -4.26 -8.47 -7.28
CA GLN A 89 -4.48 -8.47 -5.84
C GLN A 89 -4.00 -9.78 -5.19
N GLN A 90 -4.25 -10.92 -5.81
CA GLN A 90 -3.73 -12.22 -5.37
C GLN A 90 -2.20 -12.27 -5.45
N SER A 91 -1.63 -11.74 -6.55
CA SER A 91 -0.19 -11.59 -6.75
C SER A 91 0.45 -10.69 -5.69
N THR A 92 -0.18 -9.55 -5.38
CA THR A 92 0.30 -8.62 -4.33
C THR A 92 0.21 -9.23 -2.93
N ASN A 93 -0.89 -9.93 -2.61
CA ASN A 93 -1.08 -10.59 -1.33
C ASN A 93 -0.03 -11.69 -1.10
N THR A 94 0.17 -12.52 -2.11
CA THR A 94 1.20 -13.58 -2.09
C THR A 94 2.59 -12.97 -1.91
N PHE A 95 2.89 -11.91 -2.65
CA PHE A 95 4.17 -11.21 -2.56
C PHE A 95 4.45 -10.62 -1.17
N ILE A 96 3.51 -9.88 -0.59
CA ILE A 96 3.72 -9.23 0.73
C ILE A 96 3.93 -10.28 1.83
N LYS A 97 3.28 -11.45 1.72
CA LYS A 97 3.55 -12.59 2.59
C LYS A 97 4.99 -13.09 2.44
N TYR A 98 5.46 -13.34 1.22
CA TYR A 98 6.86 -13.75 0.99
C TYR A 98 7.87 -12.69 1.41
N TYR A 99 7.62 -11.42 1.07
CA TYR A 99 8.43 -10.29 1.51
C TYR A 99 8.59 -10.27 3.03
N SER A 100 7.47 -10.41 3.76
CA SER A 100 7.53 -10.37 5.22
C SER A 100 8.38 -11.50 5.80
N GLY A 101 8.31 -12.71 5.23
CA GLY A 101 9.17 -13.82 5.62
C GLY A 101 10.65 -13.58 5.28
N LEU A 102 10.92 -13.12 4.06
CA LEU A 102 12.28 -12.91 3.51
C LEU A 102 12.96 -11.63 3.99
N SER A 103 12.24 -10.72 4.64
CA SER A 103 12.84 -9.54 5.28
C SER A 103 13.03 -9.76 6.78
N ILE A 104 11.99 -10.19 7.49
CA ILE A 104 12.03 -10.34 8.94
C ILE A 104 12.82 -11.57 9.38
N GLY A 105 12.62 -12.71 8.72
CA GLY A 105 13.31 -13.96 9.06
C GLY A 105 14.83 -13.80 9.02
N PRO A 106 15.39 -13.28 7.92
CA PRO A 106 16.82 -12.99 7.83
C PRO A 106 17.33 -11.96 8.85
N LEU A 107 16.57 -10.91 9.17
CA LEU A 107 16.94 -10.02 10.28
C LEU A 107 16.99 -10.77 11.61
N GLY A 108 16.03 -11.67 11.88
CA GLY A 108 16.07 -12.52 13.06
C GLY A 108 17.34 -13.38 13.10
N ALA A 109 17.70 -14.02 11.99
CA ALA A 109 18.91 -14.82 11.87
C ALA A 109 20.20 -14.00 12.09
N LEU A 110 20.23 -12.75 11.62
CA LEU A 110 21.34 -11.83 11.85
C LEU A 110 21.53 -11.43 13.32
N SER A 111 20.65 -11.82 14.25
CA SER A 111 20.91 -11.64 15.68
C SER A 111 21.80 -12.74 16.27
N VAL A 112 21.94 -13.90 15.60
CA VAL A 112 22.71 -15.06 16.08
C VAL A 112 24.19 -14.74 16.40
N PRO A 113 24.90 -13.88 15.65
CA PRO A 113 26.26 -13.47 16.01
C PRO A 113 26.39 -12.93 17.45
N ILE A 114 25.33 -12.38 18.03
CA ILE A 114 25.32 -11.89 19.42
C ILE A 114 25.54 -13.03 20.41
N VAL A 115 24.85 -14.16 20.25
CA VAL A 115 25.02 -15.31 21.17
C VAL A 115 26.32 -16.06 20.89
N LEU A 116 26.78 -16.10 19.63
CA LEU A 116 28.04 -16.73 19.25
C LEU A 116 29.27 -15.92 19.66
N GLY A 117 29.14 -14.59 19.76
CA GLY A 117 30.23 -13.67 20.09
C GLY A 117 31.25 -13.47 18.97
N PHE A 118 30.92 -13.85 17.75
CA PHE A 118 31.66 -13.52 16.53
C PHE A 118 30.73 -13.58 15.33
N ILE A 119 31.12 -12.95 14.22
CA ILE A 119 30.40 -13.02 12.95
C ILE A 119 31.06 -14.04 12.02
N ASN A 120 30.29 -15.05 11.60
CA ASN A 120 30.67 -15.89 10.47
C ASN A 120 30.11 -15.26 9.20
N PHE A 121 30.94 -14.54 8.45
CA PHE A 121 30.50 -13.85 7.24
C PHE A 121 29.86 -14.79 6.21
N SER A 122 30.42 -15.98 6.01
CA SER A 122 29.87 -16.95 5.05
C SER A 122 28.45 -17.40 5.43
N ALA A 123 28.20 -17.65 6.71
CA ALA A 123 26.88 -18.06 7.20
C ALA A 123 25.88 -16.89 7.27
N ASN A 124 26.35 -15.66 7.51
CA ASN A 124 25.47 -14.49 7.64
C ASN A 124 25.15 -13.81 6.29
N LEU A 125 26.01 -13.97 5.28
CA LEU A 125 25.86 -13.32 3.98
C LEU A 125 24.54 -13.67 3.27
N PRO A 126 24.07 -14.94 3.22
CA PRO A 126 22.78 -15.26 2.61
C PRO A 126 21.61 -14.52 3.26
N PHE A 127 21.63 -14.35 4.59
CA PHE A 127 20.59 -13.62 5.31
C PHE A 127 20.65 -12.12 5.02
N LEU A 128 21.84 -11.54 4.97
CA LEU A 128 22.01 -10.14 4.59
C LEU A 128 21.52 -9.88 3.16
N LEU A 129 21.88 -10.74 2.22
CA LEU A 129 21.44 -10.64 0.82
C LEU A 129 19.93 -10.82 0.68
N ALA A 130 19.34 -11.80 1.37
CA ALA A 130 17.88 -12.00 1.38
C ALA A 130 17.14 -10.78 1.96
N PHE A 131 17.68 -10.18 3.04
CA PHE A 131 17.13 -8.95 3.61
C PHE A 131 17.20 -7.77 2.63
N ILE A 132 18.35 -7.55 1.99
CA ILE A 132 18.52 -6.45 1.04
C ILE A 132 17.63 -6.67 -0.19
N ALA A 133 17.70 -7.85 -0.81
CA ALA A 133 16.94 -8.17 -2.01
C ALA A 133 15.43 -8.08 -1.80
N SER A 134 14.91 -8.59 -0.67
CA SER A 134 13.49 -8.49 -0.35
C SER A 134 13.03 -7.05 -0.18
N ASN A 135 13.82 -6.20 0.47
CA ASN A 135 13.48 -4.78 0.62
C ASN A 135 13.58 -3.98 -0.68
N ILE A 136 14.58 -4.25 -1.52
CA ILE A 136 14.68 -3.68 -2.87
C ILE A 136 13.44 -4.07 -3.67
N TRP A 137 13.13 -5.36 -3.73
CA TRP A 137 11.97 -5.86 -4.48
C TRP A 137 10.67 -5.21 -3.98
N PHE A 138 10.52 -5.05 -2.66
CA PHE A 138 9.34 -4.44 -2.08
C PHE A 138 9.19 -2.93 -2.38
N ILE A 139 10.30 -2.21 -2.52
CA ILE A 139 10.29 -0.78 -2.88
C ILE A 139 9.98 -0.57 -4.36
N PHE A 140 10.58 -1.36 -5.26
CA PHE A 140 10.45 -1.17 -6.71
C PHE A 140 9.19 -1.78 -7.32
N ARG A 141 8.52 -2.69 -6.61
CA ARG A 141 7.31 -3.33 -7.11
C ARG A 141 6.08 -2.46 -6.83
N GLU A 142 5.23 -2.33 -7.84
CA GLU A 142 3.89 -1.77 -7.67
C GLU A 142 3.02 -2.74 -6.85
N ASN A 143 2.55 -2.27 -5.68
CA ASN A 143 1.79 -3.06 -4.74
C ASN A 143 0.35 -2.52 -4.66
N HIS A 144 -0.62 -3.37 -4.99
CA HIS A 144 -2.04 -3.07 -4.89
C HIS A 144 -2.54 -3.28 -3.45
N TRP A 145 -2.62 -2.21 -2.67
CA TRP A 145 -2.99 -2.28 -1.26
C TRP A 145 -4.50 -2.32 -1.07
N ASN A 146 -5.00 -3.38 -0.43
CA ASN A 146 -6.39 -3.47 0.05
C ASN A 146 -6.45 -3.45 1.59
N ILE A 147 -7.66 -3.39 2.16
CA ILE A 147 -7.88 -3.28 3.61
C ILE A 147 -7.35 -4.51 4.36
N ASP A 148 -7.56 -5.73 3.84
CA ASP A 148 -7.12 -6.97 4.48
C ASP A 148 -5.59 -7.09 4.53
N LEU A 149 -4.93 -6.71 3.44
CA LEU A 149 -3.48 -6.67 3.31
C LEU A 149 -2.87 -5.62 4.24
N LEU A 150 -3.52 -4.46 4.35
CA LEU A 150 -3.10 -3.41 5.28
C LEU A 150 -3.23 -3.88 6.74
N LYS A 151 -4.29 -4.63 7.07
CA LYS A 151 -4.49 -5.26 8.39
C LYS A 151 -3.43 -6.34 8.67
N TYR A 152 -3.12 -7.19 7.68
CA TYR A 152 -2.05 -8.17 7.76
C TYR A 152 -0.70 -7.49 8.00
N PHE A 153 -0.36 -6.48 7.20
CA PHE A 153 0.89 -5.73 7.30
C PHE A 153 1.04 -5.05 8.66
N LYS A 154 -0.04 -4.43 9.19
CA LYS A 154 -0.06 -3.88 10.56
C LYS A 154 0.25 -4.93 11.61
N THR A 155 -0.36 -6.11 11.49
CA THR A 155 -0.18 -7.22 12.43
C THR A 155 1.26 -7.71 12.41
N ILE A 156 1.84 -7.84 11.22
CA ILE A 156 3.24 -8.20 11.02
C ILE A 156 4.18 -7.15 11.63
N ILE A 157 3.98 -5.86 11.35
CA ILE A 157 4.80 -4.80 11.95
C ILE A 157 4.76 -4.90 13.48
N PHE A 158 3.57 -5.10 14.04
CA PHE A 158 3.38 -5.18 15.49
C PHE A 158 4.14 -6.38 16.10
N ILE A 159 3.95 -7.59 15.58
CA ILE A 159 4.63 -8.79 16.08
C ILE A 159 6.14 -8.66 15.94
N ASN A 160 6.60 -8.23 14.76
CA ASN A 160 8.02 -8.22 14.45
C ASN A 160 8.78 -7.10 15.15
N SER A 161 8.14 -5.96 15.41
CA SER A 161 8.77 -4.91 16.22
C SER A 161 9.13 -5.40 17.62
N ARG A 162 8.36 -6.33 18.19
CA ARG A 162 8.65 -6.92 19.50
C ARG A 162 9.75 -7.97 19.40
N LEU A 163 9.64 -8.87 18.41
CA LEU A 163 10.61 -9.96 18.22
C LEU A 163 12.01 -9.42 17.90
N LEU A 164 12.11 -8.47 16.97
CA LEU A 164 13.38 -7.87 16.55
C LEU A 164 14.08 -7.09 17.68
N ILE A 165 13.37 -6.70 18.73
CA ILE A 165 13.98 -6.08 19.91
C ILE A 165 14.26 -7.13 20.98
N ALA A 166 13.28 -7.96 21.35
CA ALA A 166 13.44 -8.92 22.44
C ALA A 166 14.51 -10.00 22.15
N LEU A 167 14.58 -10.48 20.91
CA LEU A 167 15.50 -11.55 20.49
C LEU A 167 16.98 -11.19 20.71
N PRO A 168 17.53 -10.08 20.16
CA PRO A 168 18.94 -9.75 20.33
C PRO A 168 19.32 -9.47 21.80
N PHE A 169 18.43 -8.86 22.60
CA PHE A 169 18.67 -8.70 24.05
C PHE A 169 18.71 -10.04 24.78
N SER A 170 17.83 -10.99 24.40
CA SER A 170 17.83 -12.35 24.97
C SER A 170 19.12 -13.09 24.62
N PHE A 171 19.58 -13.00 23.38
CA PHE A 171 20.86 -13.58 22.95
C PHE A 171 22.07 -12.97 23.65
N PHE A 172 22.04 -11.66 23.90
CA PHE A 172 23.09 -11.01 24.68
C PHE A 172 23.10 -11.48 26.14
N ALA A 173 21.93 -11.60 26.77
CA ALA A 173 21.83 -12.14 28.13
C ALA A 173 22.35 -13.59 28.20
N ILE A 174 21.97 -14.44 27.24
CA ILE A 174 22.48 -15.82 27.13
C ILE A 174 24.00 -15.83 26.97
N ARG A 175 24.57 -14.95 26.13
CA ARG A 175 26.02 -14.83 25.96
C ARG A 175 26.72 -14.58 27.29
N ILE A 176 26.26 -13.60 28.07
CA ILE A 176 26.82 -13.28 29.39
C ILE A 176 26.72 -14.49 30.33
N MET A 177 25.61 -15.23 30.30
CA MET A 177 25.43 -16.43 31.13
C MET A 177 26.42 -17.55 30.77
N ILE A 178 26.74 -17.72 29.48
CA ILE A 178 27.67 -18.73 28.96
C ILE A 178 29.12 -18.32 29.28
N THR A 179 29.51 -17.09 28.96
CA THR A 179 30.91 -16.64 29.09
C THR A 179 31.28 -16.22 30.50
N LYS A 180 30.28 -15.98 31.38
CA LYS A 180 30.45 -15.41 32.73
C LYS A 180 31.14 -14.05 32.75
N GLN A 181 31.22 -13.37 31.61
CA GLN A 181 31.88 -12.09 31.44
C GLN A 181 31.15 -11.22 30.42
N PHE A 182 31.43 -9.93 30.46
CA PHE A 182 30.89 -8.99 29.49
C PHE A 182 31.64 -9.11 28.15
N ASP A 183 30.93 -9.53 27.10
CA ASP A 183 31.49 -9.69 25.77
C ASP A 183 31.30 -8.40 24.94
N MET A 184 32.40 -7.71 24.66
CA MET A 184 32.38 -6.43 23.94
C MET A 184 31.94 -6.58 22.49
N PHE A 185 32.28 -7.69 21.82
CA PHE A 185 31.84 -7.92 20.44
C PHE A 185 30.31 -8.04 20.42
N SER A 186 29.75 -8.90 21.27
CA SER A 186 28.30 -9.11 21.35
C SER A 186 27.57 -7.83 21.72
N PHE A 187 28.16 -6.99 22.58
CA PHE A 187 27.59 -5.70 22.96
C PHE A 187 27.56 -4.70 21.80
N TYR A 188 28.67 -4.52 21.09
CA TYR A 188 28.71 -3.62 19.93
C TYR A 188 27.80 -4.11 18.80
N TYR A 189 27.76 -5.43 18.58
CA TYR A 189 26.85 -6.02 17.61
C TYR A 189 25.39 -5.79 17.99
N LEU A 190 25.03 -5.97 19.27
CA LEU A 190 23.70 -5.67 19.79
C LEU A 190 23.29 -4.21 19.50
N ILE A 191 24.16 -3.25 19.77
CA ILE A 191 23.88 -1.83 19.51
C ILE A 191 23.60 -1.62 18.02
N GLY A 192 24.49 -2.10 17.14
CA GLY A 192 24.30 -1.96 15.69
C GLY A 192 23.01 -2.62 15.21
N TYR A 193 22.72 -3.83 15.70
CA TYR A 193 21.52 -4.58 15.37
C TYR A 193 20.25 -3.83 15.80
N VAL A 194 20.21 -3.29 17.02
CA VAL A 194 19.06 -2.54 17.55
C VAL A 194 18.84 -1.24 16.77
N LEU A 195 19.92 -0.54 16.37
CA LEU A 195 19.83 0.66 15.55
C LEU A 195 19.22 0.34 14.17
N VAL A 196 19.75 -0.67 13.47
CA VAL A 196 19.24 -1.10 12.16
C VAL A 196 17.79 -1.55 12.26
N SER A 197 17.45 -2.36 13.27
CA SER A 197 16.09 -2.86 13.49
C SER A 197 15.12 -1.73 13.81
N SER A 198 15.54 -0.74 14.61
CA SER A 198 14.71 0.43 14.95
C SER A 198 14.42 1.28 13.71
N LEU A 199 15.44 1.55 12.89
CA LEU A 199 15.28 2.27 11.63
C LEU A 199 14.32 1.51 10.70
N TYR A 200 14.49 0.20 10.57
CA TYR A 200 13.63 -0.64 9.75
C TYR A 200 12.16 -0.61 10.21
N ILE A 201 11.90 -0.71 11.52
CA ILE A 201 10.55 -0.60 12.09
C ILE A 201 9.92 0.77 11.79
N VAL A 202 10.70 1.85 11.88
CA VAL A 202 10.22 3.21 11.54
C VAL A 202 9.83 3.28 10.07
N LEU A 203 10.64 2.76 9.16
CA LEU A 203 10.35 2.74 7.72
C LEU A 203 9.06 1.97 7.41
N LEU A 204 8.88 0.78 8.02
CA LEU A 204 7.65 0.01 7.85
C LEU A 204 6.41 0.75 8.36
N LYS A 205 6.51 1.46 9.49
CA LYS A 205 5.42 2.28 10.04
C LYS A 205 5.08 3.48 9.14
N GLN A 206 6.10 4.14 8.59
CA GLN A 206 5.89 5.24 7.65
C GLN A 206 5.18 4.76 6.39
N LEU A 207 5.59 3.61 5.86
CA LEU A 207 4.93 3.02 4.70
C LEU A 207 3.49 2.62 4.99
N TYR A 208 3.23 1.99 6.14
CA TYR A 208 1.88 1.68 6.59
C TYR A 208 1.02 2.96 6.66
N LYS A 209 1.55 4.05 7.22
CA LYS A 209 0.84 5.34 7.31
C LYS A 209 0.55 5.92 5.93
N LYS A 210 1.53 5.92 5.02
CA LYS A 210 1.38 6.37 3.64
C LYS A 210 0.23 5.64 2.95
N ASN A 211 0.24 4.31 2.98
CA ASN A 211 -0.78 3.50 2.29
C ASN A 211 -2.15 3.55 2.97
N LYS A 212 -2.20 3.73 4.30
CA LYS A 212 -3.45 4.00 5.02
C LYS A 212 -4.07 5.34 4.60
N GLN A 213 -3.26 6.39 4.43
CA GLN A 213 -3.75 7.70 4.01
C GLN A 213 -4.32 7.68 2.60
N TYR A 214 -3.72 6.96 1.65
CA TYR A 214 -4.31 6.80 0.31
C TYR A 214 -5.70 6.14 0.33
N GLN A 215 -5.94 5.20 1.26
CA GLN A 215 -7.28 4.62 1.42
C GLN A 215 -8.28 5.54 2.13
N HIS A 216 -7.83 6.49 2.95
CA HIS A 216 -8.70 7.44 3.66
C HIS A 216 -8.93 8.76 2.92
N ILE A 217 -7.96 9.25 2.16
CA ILE A 217 -8.05 10.51 1.39
C ILE A 217 -9.07 10.36 0.24
N ASN A 218 -9.27 9.14 -0.24
CA ASN A 218 -10.29 8.85 -1.25
C ASN A 218 -11.69 8.55 -0.64
N ALA A 219 -11.89 8.85 0.66
CA ALA A 219 -13.19 8.71 1.33
C ALA A 219 -13.89 10.05 1.57
N PHE A 220 -13.35 11.15 1.02
CA PHE A 220 -14.00 12.47 1.02
C PHE A 220 -14.58 12.73 -0.35
#